data_AF-A0A518H008-F1
#
_entry.id   AF-A0A518H008-F1
#
_cell.length_a   1.000
_cell.length_b   1.000
_cell.length_c   1.000
_cell.angle_alpha   90.00
_cell.angle_beta   90.00
_cell.angle_gamma   90.00
#
_symmetry.space_group_name_H-M   'P 1'
#
loop_
_entity.id
_entity.type
_entity.pdbx_description
1 polymer ?
#
loop_
_entity_poly.entity_id
_entity_poly.type
_entity_poly.pdbx_seq_one_letter_code
_entity_poly.pdbx_strand_id
1 'polypeptide(L)'
;MPPPLILASASPRRRQLLEEEGYVIEVDPSGVDEPEPDGPVDAPAFVAELAWRKAHAVARRRGSGLILAADTTCALDGLLLNKPVDRADAGRMLRAQEGREVEILTGICLYHAGRLEWVGAVESSVVLVRRMTDPERDEHLDSGRWEGKAGAYGVQDDDPFVTVVSGSWSNVVGLPMERLGRLLRDHPAIAP
;
A
#
# COMPACT_ATOMS: atom_id res chain seq x y z
N MET A 1 -4.99 -27.70 -8.97
CA MET A 1 -4.96 -26.47 -8.13
C MET A 1 -4.68 -25.30 -9.07
N PRO A 2 -5.37 -24.16 -8.92
CA PRO A 2 -5.05 -22.98 -9.71
C PRO A 2 -3.59 -22.57 -9.46
N PRO A 3 -2.92 -21.94 -10.45
CA PRO A 3 -1.56 -21.45 -10.28
C PRO A 3 -1.53 -20.38 -9.17
N PRO A 4 -0.41 -20.26 -8.42
CA PRO A 4 -0.29 -19.26 -7.37
C PRO A 4 -0.33 -17.84 -7.96
N LEU A 5 -0.92 -16.91 -7.21
CA LEU A 5 -0.84 -15.48 -7.49
C LEU A 5 0.56 -14.97 -7.09
N ILE A 6 1.24 -14.28 -8.01
CA ILE A 6 2.60 -13.78 -7.75
C ILE A 6 2.50 -12.38 -7.13
N LEU A 7 2.84 -12.24 -5.86
CA LEU A 7 2.88 -10.96 -5.16
C LEU A 7 4.22 -10.25 -5.41
N ALA A 8 4.18 -9.16 -6.18
CA ALA A 8 5.31 -8.30 -6.51
C ALA A 8 5.69 -7.33 -5.37
N SER A 9 5.74 -7.82 -4.13
CA SER A 9 5.91 -6.99 -2.93
C SER A 9 6.62 -7.75 -1.82
N ALA A 10 7.59 -7.09 -1.17
CA ALA A 10 8.22 -7.60 0.05
C ALA A 10 7.40 -7.32 1.32
N SER A 11 6.30 -6.55 1.24
CA SER A 11 5.48 -6.19 2.41
C SER A 11 4.87 -7.43 3.08
N PRO A 12 5.18 -7.71 4.35
CA PRO A 12 4.59 -8.83 5.09
C PRO A 12 3.07 -8.64 5.27
N ARG A 13 2.61 -7.39 5.37
CA ARG A 13 1.19 -7.05 5.57
C ARG A 13 0.32 -7.45 4.37
N ARG A 14 0.81 -7.17 3.16
CA ARG A 14 0.10 -7.53 1.92
C ARG A 14 0.03 -9.03 1.70
N ARG A 15 1.10 -9.73 2.07
CA ARG A 15 1.15 -11.21 2.09
C ARG A 15 0.07 -11.74 3.04
N GLN A 16 0.05 -11.26 4.28
CA GLN A 16 -0.91 -11.67 5.29
C GLN A 16 -2.37 -11.47 4.84
N LEU A 17 -2.71 -10.28 4.32
CA LEU A 17 -4.06 -9.99 3.80
C LEU A 17 -4.51 -10.99 2.73
N LEU A 18 -3.60 -11.41 1.84
CA LEU A 18 -3.90 -12.39 0.78
C LEU A 18 -4.08 -13.79 1.37
N GLU A 19 -3.20 -14.20 2.28
CA GLU A 19 -3.25 -15.52 2.92
C GLU A 19 -4.52 -15.69 3.77
N GLU A 20 -4.95 -14.65 4.49
CA GLU A 20 -6.18 -14.63 5.29
C GLU A 20 -7.45 -14.80 4.44
N GLU A 21 -7.43 -14.28 3.20
CA GLU A 21 -8.50 -14.46 2.21
C GLU A 21 -8.35 -15.76 1.38
N GLY A 22 -7.40 -16.63 1.74
CA GLY A 22 -7.24 -17.96 1.16
C GLY A 22 -6.52 -18.01 -0.18
N TYR A 23 -5.83 -16.93 -0.59
CA TYR A 23 -5.02 -16.96 -1.81
C TYR A 23 -3.78 -17.82 -1.61
N VAL A 24 -3.50 -18.70 -2.59
CA VAL A 24 -2.20 -19.34 -2.71
C VAL A 24 -1.27 -18.37 -3.42
N ILE A 25 -0.24 -17.90 -2.72
CA ILE A 25 0.64 -16.85 -3.21
C ILE A 25 2.10 -17.29 -3.30
N GLU A 26 2.79 -16.73 -4.28
CA GLU A 26 4.24 -16.77 -4.38
C GLU A 26 4.77 -15.34 -4.30
N VAL A 27 5.79 -15.08 -3.49
CA VAL A 27 6.33 -13.73 -3.31
C VAL A 27 7.58 -13.53 -4.15
N ASP A 28 7.56 -12.49 -4.99
CA ASP A 28 8.69 -12.11 -5.84
C ASP A 28 8.83 -10.57 -5.86
N PRO A 29 9.56 -9.97 -4.92
CA PRO A 29 9.68 -8.53 -4.81
C PRO A 29 10.17 -7.88 -6.12
N SER A 30 9.61 -6.73 -6.48
CA SER A 30 9.90 -6.07 -7.76
C SER A 30 11.34 -5.54 -7.85
N GLY A 31 11.91 -5.09 -6.72
CA GLY A 31 13.19 -4.39 -6.68
C GLY A 31 13.17 -3.01 -7.34
N VAL A 32 11.97 -2.45 -7.60
CA VAL A 32 11.79 -1.12 -8.19
C VAL A 32 11.99 -0.05 -7.12
N ASP A 33 12.85 0.93 -7.41
CA ASP A 33 13.04 2.11 -6.58
C ASP A 33 11.75 2.95 -6.51
N GLU A 34 11.44 3.44 -5.31
CA GLU A 34 10.29 4.30 -5.04
C GLU A 34 10.81 5.74 -4.91
N PRO A 35 10.72 6.57 -5.97
CA PRO A 35 11.23 7.93 -5.92
C PRO A 35 10.40 8.78 -4.95
N GLU A 36 11.06 9.63 -4.18
CA GLU A 36 10.40 10.70 -3.44
C GLU A 36 10.22 11.90 -4.38
N PRO A 37 8.99 12.38 -4.58
CA PRO A 37 8.79 13.53 -5.44
C PRO A 37 9.25 14.84 -4.80
N ASP A 38 9.86 15.71 -5.61
CA ASP A 38 10.18 17.08 -5.23
C ASP A 38 8.93 17.97 -5.38
N GLY A 39 8.08 17.99 -4.36
CA GLY A 39 6.92 18.89 -4.26
C GLY A 39 5.56 18.21 -4.47
N PRO A 40 4.50 18.99 -4.75
CA PRO A 40 3.15 18.46 -4.90
C PRO A 40 3.02 17.49 -6.07
N VAL A 41 2.31 16.37 -5.85
CA VAL A 41 2.07 15.35 -6.86
C VAL A 41 0.60 14.94 -6.90
N ASP A 42 0.13 14.55 -8.08
CA ASP A 42 -1.10 13.79 -8.24
C ASP A 42 -0.94 12.40 -7.59
N ALA A 43 -1.29 12.31 -6.31
CA ALA A 43 -1.12 11.09 -5.51
C ALA A 43 -1.79 9.85 -6.14
N PRO A 44 -3.03 9.93 -6.67
CA PRO A 44 -3.62 8.83 -7.45
C PRO A 44 -2.76 8.36 -8.61
N ALA A 45 -2.27 9.29 -9.45
CA ALA A 45 -1.44 8.93 -10.60
C ALA A 45 -0.10 8.29 -10.16
N PHE A 46 0.49 8.82 -9.09
CA PHE A 46 1.75 8.33 -8.52
C PHE A 46 1.66 6.87 -8.07
N VAL A 47 0.66 6.54 -7.23
CA VAL A 47 0.52 5.17 -6.73
C VAL A 47 0.10 4.19 -7.83
N ALA A 48 -0.69 4.63 -8.81
CA ALA A 48 -1.05 3.82 -9.97
C ALA A 48 0.19 3.47 -10.81
N GLU A 49 1.02 4.47 -11.10
CA GLU A 49 2.26 4.27 -11.86
C GLU A 49 3.23 3.35 -11.12
N LEU A 50 3.44 3.55 -9.81
CA LEU A 50 4.32 2.68 -9.04
C LEU A 50 3.80 1.23 -8.94
N ALA A 51 2.50 1.03 -8.72
CA ALA A 51 1.93 -0.31 -8.74
C ALA A 51 2.16 -0.99 -10.10
N TRP A 52 1.93 -0.28 -11.21
CA TRP A 52 2.19 -0.80 -12.55
C TRP A 52 3.67 -1.13 -12.77
N ARG A 53 4.59 -0.22 -12.42
CA ARG A 53 6.05 -0.43 -12.55
C ARG A 53 6.51 -1.67 -11.81
N LYS A 54 6.02 -1.88 -10.59
CA LYS A 54 6.31 -3.04 -9.75
C LYS A 54 5.82 -4.33 -10.41
N ALA A 55 4.57 -4.36 -10.88
CA ALA A 55 4.01 -5.52 -11.56
C ALA A 55 4.76 -5.83 -12.86
N HIS A 56 5.05 -4.81 -13.67
CA HIS A 56 5.73 -4.93 -14.95
C HIS A 56 7.16 -5.46 -14.80
N ALA A 57 7.92 -5.00 -13.79
CA ALA A 57 9.27 -5.48 -13.54
C ALA A 57 9.31 -6.99 -13.26
N VAL A 58 8.38 -7.48 -12.42
CA VAL A 58 8.24 -8.92 -12.12
C VAL A 58 7.75 -9.68 -13.35
N ALA A 59 6.75 -9.16 -14.06
CA ALA A 59 6.21 -9.79 -15.26
C ALA A 59 7.28 -10.02 -16.33
N ARG A 60 8.16 -9.02 -16.57
CA ARG A 60 9.28 -9.14 -17.52
C ARG A 60 10.28 -10.22 -17.13
N ARG A 61 10.55 -10.39 -15.83
CA ARG A 61 11.51 -11.39 -15.34
C ARG A 61 10.94 -12.80 -15.36
N ARG A 62 9.63 -12.97 -15.06
CA ARG A 62 9.00 -14.29 -14.96
C ARG A 62 8.46 -14.81 -16.30
N GLY A 63 8.00 -13.94 -17.19
CA GLY A 63 7.46 -14.29 -18.51
C GLY A 63 6.11 -15.03 -18.49
N SER A 64 5.59 -15.42 -17.33
CA SER A 64 4.30 -16.11 -17.16
C SER A 64 3.72 -15.91 -15.76
N GLY A 65 2.45 -16.28 -15.58
CA GLY A 65 1.70 -16.13 -14.34
C GLY A 65 0.97 -14.80 -14.20
N LEU A 66 0.15 -14.71 -13.14
CA LEU A 66 -0.58 -13.51 -12.76
C LEU A 66 0.17 -12.80 -11.64
N ILE A 67 0.58 -11.56 -11.88
CA ILE A 67 1.32 -10.73 -10.95
C ILE A 67 0.36 -9.72 -10.31
N LEU A 68 0.39 -9.63 -8.99
CA LEU A 68 -0.25 -8.59 -8.21
C LEU A 68 0.81 -7.66 -7.63
N ALA A 69 0.70 -6.37 -7.90
CA ALA A 69 1.47 -5.33 -7.24
C ALA A 69 0.56 -4.28 -6.63
N ALA A 70 1.06 -3.62 -5.58
CA ALA A 70 0.42 -2.46 -5.00
C ALA A 70 1.45 -1.43 -4.53
N ASP A 71 1.02 -0.18 -4.45
CA ASP A 71 1.78 0.93 -3.88
C ASP A 71 0.85 1.79 -3.04
N THR A 72 1.28 2.20 -1.84
CA THR A 72 0.41 2.87 -0.87
C THR A 72 1.12 4.10 -0.35
N THR A 73 0.43 5.25 -0.44
CA THR A 73 0.91 6.52 0.12
C THR A 73 -0.13 7.10 1.08
N CYS A 74 0.37 7.87 2.02
CA CYS A 74 -0.42 8.81 2.79
C CYS A 74 -0.30 10.19 2.12
N ALA A 75 -1.42 10.88 1.91
CA ALA A 75 -1.47 12.17 1.23
C ALA A 75 -2.08 13.23 2.15
N LEU A 76 -1.36 14.34 2.32
CA LEU A 76 -1.75 15.43 3.22
C LEU A 76 -1.36 16.76 2.59
N ASP A 77 -2.34 17.63 2.31
CA ASP A 77 -2.14 18.94 1.65
C ASP A 77 -1.32 18.88 0.35
N GLY A 78 -1.51 17.81 -0.43
CA GLY A 78 -0.77 17.59 -1.68
C GLY A 78 0.66 17.07 -1.50
N LEU A 79 1.10 16.83 -0.26
CA LEU A 79 2.37 16.17 0.05
C LEU A 79 2.17 14.68 0.28
N LEU A 80 3.14 13.88 -0.16
CA LEU A 80 3.18 12.44 0.12
C LEU A 80 3.98 12.16 1.38
N LEU A 81 3.36 11.51 2.36
CA LEU A 81 4.01 10.95 3.54
C LEU A 81 4.26 9.46 3.27
N ASN A 82 5.32 9.17 2.53
CA ASN A 82 5.77 7.81 2.23
C ASN A 82 6.36 7.14 3.49
N LYS A 83 7.26 6.18 3.32
CA LYS A 83 7.92 5.51 4.44
C LYS A 83 8.93 6.47 5.07
N PRO A 84 8.90 6.68 6.40
CA PRO A 84 9.90 7.51 7.06
C PRO A 84 11.30 6.90 6.92
N VAL A 85 12.30 7.74 6.71
CA VAL A 85 13.70 7.30 6.56
C VAL A 85 14.40 7.04 7.90
N ASP A 86 13.93 7.69 8.95
CA ASP A 86 14.42 7.55 10.32
C ASP A 86 13.36 7.95 11.37
N ARG A 87 13.71 7.82 12.65
CA ARG A 87 12.83 8.17 13.78
C ARG A 87 12.44 9.65 13.78
N ALA A 88 13.33 10.55 13.36
CA ALA A 88 13.05 11.98 13.36
C ALA A 88 12.02 12.32 12.27
N ASP A 89 12.15 11.71 11.10
CA ASP A 89 11.20 11.83 10.00
C ASP A 89 9.84 11.22 10.36
N ALA A 90 9.82 10.05 11.01
CA ALA A 90 8.59 9.48 11.56
C ALA A 90 7.90 10.46 12.53
N GLY A 91 8.65 11.08 13.44
CA GLY A 91 8.13 12.09 14.36
C GLY A 91 7.57 13.33 13.64
N ARG A 92 8.24 13.79 12.59
CA ARG A 92 7.78 14.89 11.73
C ARG A 92 6.45 14.52 11.04
N MET A 93 6.37 13.33 10.44
CA MET A 93 5.16 12.84 9.77
C MET A 93 3.98 12.75 10.74
N LEU A 94 4.18 12.19 11.93
CA LEU A 94 3.12 12.07 12.94
C LEU A 94 2.59 13.45 13.36
N ARG A 95 3.47 14.40 13.67
CA ARG A 95 3.06 15.77 14.04
C ARG A 95 2.30 16.48 12.93
N ALA A 96 2.65 16.24 11.66
CA ALA A 96 1.95 16.84 10.54
C ALA A 96 0.49 16.37 10.42
N GLN A 97 0.22 15.14 10.85
CA GLN A 97 -1.10 14.48 10.72
C GLN A 97 -2.00 14.67 11.95
N GLU A 98 -1.45 14.99 13.13
CA GLU A 98 -2.19 15.10 14.38
C GLU A 98 -3.41 16.05 14.31
N GLY A 99 -4.58 15.51 14.68
CA GLY A 99 -5.86 16.22 14.69
C GLY A 99 -6.47 16.42 13.30
N ARG A 100 -6.04 15.65 12.29
CA ARG A 100 -6.46 15.82 10.90
C ARG A 100 -6.99 14.53 10.29
N GLU A 101 -7.88 14.70 9.33
CA GLU A 101 -8.20 13.66 8.37
C GLU A 101 -7.11 13.60 7.29
N VAL A 102 -6.73 12.39 6.92
CA VAL A 102 -5.63 12.10 6.02
C VAL A 102 -6.06 11.06 5.01
N GLU A 103 -5.73 11.28 3.74
CA GLU A 103 -6.10 10.38 2.67
C GLU A 103 -5.04 9.31 2.47
N ILE A 104 -5.47 8.05 2.37
CA ILE A 104 -4.64 6.89 2.08
C ILE A 104 -5.02 6.35 0.73
N LEU A 105 -4.09 6.44 -0.21
CA LEU A 105 -4.27 5.97 -1.57
C LEU A 105 -3.44 4.73 -1.80
N THR A 106 -4.05 3.67 -2.32
CA THR A 106 -3.33 2.51 -2.82
C THR A 106 -3.63 2.31 -4.30
N GLY A 107 -2.58 2.35 -5.10
CA GLY A 107 -2.59 1.84 -6.46
C GLY A 107 -2.45 0.33 -6.43
N ILE A 108 -3.25 -0.38 -7.23
CA ILE A 108 -3.19 -1.83 -7.40
C ILE A 108 -3.08 -2.15 -8.88
N CYS A 109 -2.25 -3.13 -9.23
CA CYS A 109 -2.08 -3.61 -10.60
C CYS A 109 -2.08 -5.14 -10.64
N LEU A 110 -2.93 -5.70 -11.49
CA LEU A 110 -2.90 -7.09 -11.93
C LEU A 110 -2.29 -7.15 -13.33
N TYR A 111 -1.27 -7.98 -13.49
CA TYR A 111 -0.52 -8.10 -14.75
C TYR A 111 -0.40 -9.57 -15.13
N HIS A 112 -0.92 -9.94 -16.30
CA HIS A 112 -0.82 -11.30 -16.84
C HIS A 112 0.40 -11.41 -17.76
N ALA A 113 1.53 -11.89 -17.23
CA ALA A 113 2.82 -11.85 -17.94
C ALA A 113 2.81 -12.60 -19.28
N GLY A 114 2.13 -13.74 -19.37
CA GLY A 114 2.06 -14.52 -20.62
C GLY A 114 1.22 -13.88 -21.74
N ARG A 115 0.40 -12.87 -21.40
CA ARG A 115 -0.50 -12.17 -22.34
C ARG A 115 -0.10 -10.72 -22.56
N LEU A 116 0.80 -10.20 -21.72
CA LEU A 116 1.19 -8.79 -21.68
C LEU A 116 -0.01 -7.83 -21.48
N GLU A 117 -1.05 -8.33 -20.82
CA GLU A 117 -2.26 -7.58 -20.45
C GLU A 117 -2.20 -7.20 -18.98
N TRP A 118 -2.75 -6.03 -18.65
CA TRP A 118 -2.83 -5.58 -17.27
C TRP A 118 -4.09 -4.77 -17.04
N VAL A 119 -4.53 -4.75 -15.78
CA VAL A 119 -5.56 -3.86 -15.28
C VAL A 119 -5.08 -3.25 -13.97
N GLY A 120 -5.38 -1.98 -13.75
CA GLY A 120 -5.06 -1.27 -12.52
C GLY A 120 -6.23 -0.47 -11.99
N ALA A 121 -6.18 -0.15 -10.71
CA ALA A 121 -7.12 0.74 -10.06
C ALA A 121 -6.41 1.51 -8.94
N VAL A 122 -7.04 2.59 -8.48
CA VAL A 122 -6.66 3.30 -7.26
C VAL A 122 -7.84 3.23 -6.30
N GLU A 123 -7.57 2.92 -5.04
CA GLU A 123 -8.54 2.98 -3.96
C GLU A 123 -8.12 4.07 -2.98
N SER A 124 -9.10 4.87 -2.53
CA SER A 124 -8.91 5.92 -1.53
C SER A 124 -9.63 5.55 -0.24
N SER A 125 -9.04 5.88 0.89
CA SER A 125 -9.65 5.77 2.22
C SER A 125 -9.20 6.94 3.06
N VAL A 126 -10.00 7.32 4.05
CA VAL A 126 -9.70 8.44 4.92
C VAL A 126 -9.53 7.91 6.34
N VAL A 127 -8.43 8.33 6.97
CA VAL A 127 -8.21 8.10 8.39
C VAL A 127 -8.26 9.41 9.15
N LEU A 128 -8.68 9.37 10.41
CA LEU A 128 -8.49 10.45 11.37
C LEU A 128 -7.32 10.08 12.27
N VAL A 129 -6.32 10.96 12.32
CA VAL A 129 -5.22 10.88 13.30
C VAL A 129 -5.56 11.81 14.45
N ARG A 130 -5.85 11.27 15.64
CA ARG A 130 -6.12 12.13 16.80
C ARG A 130 -4.84 12.81 17.27
N ARG A 131 -4.99 13.87 18.07
CA ARG A 131 -3.84 14.45 18.78
C ARG A 131 -3.28 13.45 19.80
N MET A 132 -1.96 13.29 19.77
CA MET A 132 -1.21 12.51 20.75
C MET A 132 -0.59 13.44 21.79
N THR A 133 -0.44 12.94 23.01
CA THR A 133 0.45 13.53 23.98
C THR A 133 1.90 13.24 23.61
N ASP A 134 2.86 14.03 24.14
CA ASP A 134 4.28 13.77 23.89
C ASP A 134 4.71 12.35 24.32
N PRO A 135 4.30 11.84 25.50
CA PRO A 135 4.62 10.45 25.89
C PRO A 135 4.06 9.39 24.94
N GLU A 136 2.82 9.52 24.48
CA GLU A 136 2.23 8.58 23.51
C GLU A 136 3.02 8.55 22.19
N ARG A 137 3.44 9.74 21.72
CA ARG A 137 4.23 9.84 20.49
C ARG A 137 5.60 9.22 20.64
N ASP A 138 6.28 9.49 21.75
CA ASP A 138 7.61 8.93 22.00
C ASP A 138 7.56 7.41 22.16
N GLU A 139 6.55 6.87 22.87
CA GLU A 139 6.33 5.43 22.98
C GLU A 139 6.13 4.78 21.59
N HIS A 140 5.31 5.39 20.75
CA HIS A 140 5.11 4.89 19.38
C HIS A 140 6.40 4.93 18.55
N LEU A 141 7.17 6.03 18.63
CA LEU A 141 8.43 6.17 17.92
C LEU A 141 9.48 5.16 18.40
N ASP A 142 9.54 4.90 19.71
CA ASP A 142 10.49 3.97 20.31
C ASP A 142 10.11 2.49 20.06
N SER A 143 8.83 2.22 19.80
CA SER A 143 8.35 0.87 19.44
C SER A 143 8.84 0.37 18.08
N GLY A 144 9.28 1.25 17.18
CA GLY A 144 9.65 0.91 15.80
C GLY A 144 8.46 0.51 14.92
N ARG A 145 7.22 0.53 15.42
CA ARG A 145 6.01 0.14 14.66
C ARG A 145 5.75 1.00 13.43
N TRP A 146 6.38 2.16 13.32
CA TRP A 146 6.30 3.05 12.15
C TRP A 146 7.14 2.57 10.96
N GLU A 147 8.10 1.67 11.17
CA GLU A 147 9.08 1.29 10.15
C GLU A 147 8.43 0.67 8.91
N GLY A 148 8.82 1.19 7.74
CA GLY A 148 8.32 0.71 6.46
C GLY A 148 6.82 0.95 6.24
N LYS A 149 6.19 1.89 6.95
CA LYS A 149 4.77 2.26 6.79
C LYS A 149 4.62 3.72 6.35
N ALA A 150 3.79 3.93 5.33
CA ALA A 150 3.44 5.27 4.89
C ALA A 150 2.75 6.04 6.03
N GLY A 151 3.10 7.30 6.23
CA GLY A 151 2.56 8.13 7.31
C GLY A 151 3.04 7.75 8.71
N ALA A 152 3.99 6.81 8.86
CA ALA A 152 4.59 6.42 10.13
C ALA A 152 3.64 5.77 11.17
N TYR A 153 2.55 5.13 10.73
CA TYR A 153 1.65 4.35 11.59
C TYR A 153 1.10 3.12 10.85
N GLY A 154 0.45 2.19 11.54
CA GLY A 154 -0.28 1.09 10.91
C GLY A 154 -1.56 0.72 11.64
N VAL A 155 -2.70 0.85 10.97
CA VAL A 155 -4.03 0.56 11.53
C VAL A 155 -4.20 -0.90 11.99
N GLN A 156 -3.46 -1.82 11.39
CA GLN A 156 -3.43 -3.25 11.73
C GLN A 156 -2.68 -3.58 13.02
N ASP A 157 -1.91 -2.63 13.55
CA ASP A 157 -1.17 -2.79 14.81
C ASP A 157 -1.97 -2.21 15.99
N ASP A 158 -3.28 -2.00 15.80
CA ASP A 158 -4.21 -1.37 16.74
C ASP A 158 -3.70 -0.03 17.29
N ASP A 159 -3.06 0.78 16.42
CA ASP A 159 -2.56 2.10 16.78
C ASP A 159 -3.70 2.98 17.34
N PRO A 160 -3.71 3.31 18.65
CA PRO A 160 -4.88 3.87 19.34
C PRO A 160 -5.16 5.33 18.97
N PHE A 161 -4.33 5.90 18.09
CA PHE A 161 -4.43 7.27 17.64
C PHE A 161 -4.90 7.40 16.19
N VAL A 162 -5.13 6.29 15.49
CA VAL A 162 -5.61 6.28 14.10
C VAL A 162 -6.94 5.55 14.01
N THR A 163 -7.89 6.13 13.28
CA THR A 163 -9.18 5.51 13.01
C THR A 163 -9.53 5.65 11.54
N VAL A 164 -9.91 4.55 10.89
CA VAL A 164 -10.48 4.63 9.53
C VAL A 164 -11.88 5.24 9.64
N VAL A 165 -12.08 6.39 9.03
CA VAL A 165 -13.38 7.10 9.06
C VAL A 165 -14.19 6.88 7.80
N SER A 166 -13.53 6.53 6.68
CA SER A 166 -14.18 6.19 5.41
C SER A 166 -13.28 5.30 4.55
N GLY A 167 -13.87 4.47 3.70
CA GLY A 167 -13.17 3.59 2.77
C GLY A 167 -12.88 2.20 3.34
N SER A 168 -11.82 1.56 2.84
CA SER A 168 -11.46 0.17 3.14
C SER A 168 -10.32 0.09 4.15
N TRP A 169 -10.49 -0.75 5.17
CA TRP A 169 -9.43 -1.04 6.13
C TRP A 169 -8.22 -1.71 5.47
N SER A 170 -8.46 -2.67 4.56
CA SER A 170 -7.39 -3.37 3.84
C SER A 170 -6.63 -2.42 2.91
N ASN A 171 -7.31 -1.40 2.34
CA ASN A 171 -6.66 -0.31 1.63
C ASN A 171 -5.68 0.47 2.52
N VAL A 172 -6.11 0.83 3.74
CA VAL A 172 -5.25 1.55 4.71
C VAL A 172 -4.05 0.70 5.15
N VAL A 173 -4.23 -0.62 5.28
CA VAL A 173 -3.12 -1.55 5.55
C VAL A 173 -2.13 -1.63 4.37
N GLY A 174 -2.64 -1.46 3.15
CA GLY A 174 -1.85 -1.26 1.94
C GLY A 174 -2.16 -2.22 0.79
N LEU A 175 -3.27 -2.95 0.84
CA LEU A 175 -3.79 -3.72 -0.29
C LEU A 175 -5.32 -3.75 -0.25
N PRO A 176 -6.02 -3.04 -1.17
CA PRO A 176 -7.47 -2.95 -1.17
C PRO A 176 -8.10 -4.28 -1.63
N MET A 177 -8.35 -5.19 -0.69
CA MET A 177 -8.81 -6.56 -0.96
C MET A 177 -10.18 -6.59 -1.65
N GLU A 178 -11.09 -5.69 -1.29
CA GLU A 178 -12.39 -5.57 -1.95
C GLU A 178 -12.25 -5.09 -3.40
N ARG A 179 -11.28 -4.22 -3.67
CA ARG A 179 -10.95 -3.77 -5.03
C ARG A 179 -10.31 -4.90 -5.84
N LEU A 180 -9.37 -5.64 -5.24
CA LEU A 180 -8.76 -6.81 -5.87
C LEU A 180 -9.82 -7.83 -6.30
N GLY A 181 -10.74 -8.17 -5.39
CA GLY A 181 -11.83 -9.10 -5.70
C GLY A 181 -12.73 -8.60 -6.84
N ARG A 182 -13.01 -7.29 -6.92
CA ARG A 182 -13.75 -6.71 -8.06
C ARG A 182 -12.96 -6.84 -9.37
N LEU A 183 -11.68 -6.47 -9.37
CA LEU A 183 -10.84 -6.57 -10.57
C LEU A 183 -10.76 -8.00 -11.11
N LEU A 184 -10.60 -9.00 -10.24
CA LEU A 184 -10.57 -10.40 -10.66
C LEU A 184 -11.90 -10.88 -11.25
N ARG A 185 -13.04 -10.42 -10.70
CA ARG A 185 -14.37 -10.76 -11.23
C ARG A 185 -14.66 -10.08 -12.56
N ASP A 186 -14.33 -8.80 -12.68
CA ASP A 186 -14.67 -7.98 -13.85
C ASP A 186 -13.73 -8.26 -15.04
N HIS A 187 -12.54 -8.80 -14.76
CA HIS A 187 -11.52 -9.14 -15.76
C HIS A 187 -11.17 -10.65 -15.73
N PRO A 188 -12.11 -11.55 -16.06
CA PRO A 188 -11.88 -13.00 -16.00
C PRO A 188 -10.76 -13.48 -16.94
N ALA A 189 -10.39 -12.70 -17.95
CA ALA A 189 -9.27 -13.00 -18.85
C ALA A 189 -7.89 -12.82 -18.18
N ILE A 190 -7.84 -12.06 -17.08
CA ILE A 190 -6.63 -11.78 -16.28
C ILE A 190 -6.66 -12.58 -14.97
N ALA A 191 -7.82 -13.09 -14.54
CA ALA A 191 -7.95 -13.95 -13.36
C ALA A 191 -7.21 -15.29 -13.52
N PRO A 192 -6.74 -15.90 -12.41
CA PRO A 192 -6.03 -17.18 -12.42
C PRO A 192 -6.93 -18.38 -12.72
#